data_AF-K1RZP6-F1
#
_entry.id   AF-K1RZP6-F1
#
_cell.length_a   1.000
_cell.length_b   1.000
_cell.length_c   1.000
_cell.angle_alpha   90.00
_cell.angle_beta   90.00
_cell.angle_gamma   90.00
#
_symmetry.space_group_name_H-M   'P 1'
#
loop_
_entity.id
_entity.type
_entity.pdbx_description
1 polymer ?
#
loop_
_entity_poly.entity_id
_entity_poly.type
_entity_poly.pdbx_seq_one_letter_code
_entity_poly.pdbx_strand_id
1 'polypeptide(L)'
;AIQGVVNSLRKFPGLPGRRDTIITCDNGIAAAEEITYGRKNGLTVIVTDHHQVPFVEINKEREYLLPQADAVVDPRRPDCEYPFKNLCGAAVAYKLVEALYNVMLRDPEDVDYLMENVAIATVGDVMALKGENRIFVKQGLEMLKRTKNEGLKALIECTGINPEYLNTYDLGFVLGPCINASGRLDTAKRALELLSTRTRRDAVMLAEDLKALNDSRK
;
A
#
# COMPACT_ATOMS: atom_id res chain seq x y z
N ALA A 1 4.21 11.80 -8.54
CA ALA A 1 4.05 11.19 -7.23
C ALA A 1 4.96 11.95 -6.30
N ILE A 2 6.28 11.74 -6.30
CA ILE A 2 7.20 12.42 -5.37
C ILE A 2 7.07 13.95 -5.40
N GLN A 3 7.20 14.64 -6.53
CA GLN A 3 7.06 16.12 -6.55
C GLN A 3 5.64 16.61 -6.19
N GLY A 4 4.59 15.90 -6.63
CA GLY A 4 3.20 16.22 -6.29
C GLY A 4 2.89 15.99 -4.81
N VAL A 5 3.44 14.94 -4.23
CA VAL A 5 3.39 14.62 -2.80
C VAL A 5 4.15 15.68 -2.00
N VAL A 6 5.39 16.00 -2.39
CA VAL A 6 6.19 17.05 -1.75
C VAL A 6 5.47 18.40 -1.83
N ASN A 7 4.88 18.75 -2.97
CA ASN A 7 4.11 20.00 -3.13
C ASN A 7 2.84 19.99 -2.26
N SER A 8 2.17 18.86 -2.12
CA SER A 8 1.03 18.71 -1.20
C SER A 8 1.47 18.82 0.26
N LEU A 9 2.55 18.16 0.67
CA LEU A 9 3.08 18.17 2.04
C LEU A 9 3.65 19.55 2.45
N ARG A 10 4.28 20.27 1.52
CA ARG A 10 4.79 21.65 1.75
C ARG A 10 3.68 22.66 2.05
N LYS A 11 2.44 22.40 1.62
CA LYS A 11 1.27 23.22 1.99
C LYS A 11 0.83 23.02 3.45
N PHE A 12 1.41 22.07 4.17
CA PHE A 12 1.08 21.76 5.57
C PHE A 12 2.27 22.00 6.51
N PRO A 13 2.67 23.27 6.74
CA PRO A 13 3.61 23.59 7.81
C PRO A 13 2.87 23.30 9.13
N GLY A 14 3.32 22.30 9.89
CA GLY A 14 2.65 21.76 11.07
C GLY A 14 1.89 22.82 11.88
N LEU A 15 0.56 22.67 11.94
CA LEU A 15 -0.32 23.65 12.57
C LEU A 15 -0.31 23.47 14.10
N PRO A 16 -0.30 24.56 14.89
CA PRO A 16 -0.37 24.47 16.34
C PRO A 16 -1.78 24.01 16.80
N GLY A 17 -1.80 23.06 17.74
CA GLY A 17 -3.03 22.41 18.23
C GLY A 17 -3.10 20.95 17.78
N ARG A 18 -3.46 20.05 18.70
CA ARG A 18 -3.57 18.61 18.44
C ARG A 18 -4.75 18.34 17.50
N ARG A 19 -4.48 18.36 16.19
CA ARG A 19 -5.37 17.78 15.17
C ARG A 19 -4.92 16.36 14.90
N ASP A 20 -5.82 15.41 15.13
CA ASP A 20 -5.57 14.03 14.73
C ASP A 20 -5.55 13.94 13.19
N THR A 21 -4.57 13.23 12.64
CA THR A 21 -4.36 13.11 11.19
C THR A 21 -4.74 11.70 10.75
N ILE A 22 -5.53 11.60 9.69
CA ILE A 22 -5.82 10.35 8.98
C ILE A 22 -5.04 10.36 7.67
N ILE A 23 -4.32 9.28 7.43
CA ILE A 23 -3.70 8.98 6.13
C ILE A 23 -4.35 7.69 5.62
N THR A 24 -5.06 7.76 4.49
CA THR A 24 -5.61 6.55 3.87
C THR A 24 -4.51 5.81 3.11
N CYS A 25 -4.68 4.50 2.93
CA CYS A 25 -3.84 3.67 2.08
C CYS A 25 -4.76 2.81 1.23
N ASP A 26 -4.57 2.85 -0.10
CA ASP A 26 -5.31 2.03 -1.06
C ASP A 26 -6.84 2.25 -1.06
N ASN A 27 -7.28 3.42 -0.60
CA ASN A 27 -8.69 3.79 -0.55
C ASN A 27 -8.85 5.30 -0.36
N GLY A 28 -10.08 5.80 -0.53
CA GLY A 28 -10.47 7.16 -0.18
C GLY A 28 -10.73 8.08 -1.37
N ILE A 29 -10.31 7.74 -2.60
CA ILE A 29 -10.55 8.60 -3.77
C ILE A 29 -12.04 8.79 -4.07
N ALA A 30 -12.88 7.80 -3.69
CA ALA A 30 -14.33 7.84 -3.86
C ALA A 30 -15.10 8.20 -2.57
N ALA A 31 -14.43 8.36 -1.42
CA ALA A 31 -15.05 8.54 -0.10
C ALA A 31 -15.31 10.03 0.22
N ALA A 32 -15.92 10.75 -0.71
CA ALA A 32 -16.04 12.22 -0.62
C ALA A 32 -16.83 12.69 0.62
N GLU A 33 -17.90 11.98 0.99
CA GLU A 33 -18.75 12.33 2.13
C GLU A 33 -18.03 12.10 3.46
N GLU A 34 -17.39 10.93 3.62
CA GLU A 34 -16.66 10.54 4.83
C GLU A 34 -15.46 11.45 5.08
N ILE A 35 -14.72 11.80 4.01
CA ILE A 35 -13.59 12.73 4.09
C ILE A 35 -14.07 14.13 4.48
N THR A 36 -15.17 14.60 3.88
CA THR A 36 -15.76 15.89 4.22
C THR A 36 -16.23 15.92 5.68
N TYR A 37 -16.86 14.83 6.15
CA TYR A 37 -17.28 14.68 7.53
C TYR A 37 -16.07 14.74 8.48
N GLY A 38 -15.02 13.97 8.21
CA GLY A 38 -13.80 13.97 9.03
C GLY A 38 -13.18 15.36 9.16
N ARG A 39 -13.03 16.09 8.04
CA ARG A 39 -12.48 17.45 8.06
C ARG A 39 -13.36 18.45 8.79
N LYS A 40 -14.68 18.38 8.64
CA LYS A 40 -15.63 19.23 9.39
C LYS A 40 -15.53 18.99 10.91
N ASN A 41 -15.09 17.81 11.34
CA ASN A 41 -14.84 17.47 12.74
C ASN A 41 -13.38 17.73 13.18
N GLY A 42 -12.60 18.49 12.40
CA GLY A 42 -11.28 18.95 12.80
C GLY A 42 -10.12 18.00 12.47
N LEU A 43 -10.36 16.90 11.75
CA LEU A 43 -9.31 15.99 11.30
C LEU A 43 -8.54 16.59 10.11
N THR A 44 -7.23 16.35 10.08
CA THR A 44 -6.44 16.48 8.85
C THR A 44 -6.52 15.17 8.08
N VAL A 45 -6.90 15.21 6.81
CA VAL A 45 -7.12 14.00 5.99
C VAL A 45 -6.23 14.02 4.75
N ILE A 46 -5.33 13.05 4.66
CA ILE A 46 -4.48 12.79 3.49
C ILE A 46 -4.98 11.50 2.84
N VAL A 47 -5.39 11.58 1.58
CA VAL A 47 -5.78 10.40 0.80
C VAL A 47 -4.55 9.87 0.07
N THR A 48 -4.29 8.56 0.15
CA THR A 48 -3.41 7.86 -0.78
C THR A 48 -4.16 6.71 -1.43
N ASP A 49 -4.24 6.74 -2.75
CA ASP A 49 -5.05 5.82 -3.53
C ASP A 49 -4.45 5.65 -4.93
N HIS A 50 -4.97 4.68 -5.66
CA HIS A 50 -4.64 4.42 -7.06
C HIS A 50 -5.86 4.05 -7.90
N HIS A 51 -7.06 3.96 -7.31
CA HIS A 51 -8.29 3.61 -8.01
C HIS A 51 -8.70 4.65 -9.06
N GLN A 52 -9.70 4.33 -9.87
CA GLN A 52 -10.21 5.28 -10.85
C GLN A 52 -10.86 6.46 -10.14
N VAL A 53 -10.40 7.67 -10.43
CA VAL A 53 -11.02 8.89 -9.91
C VAL A 53 -12.46 8.96 -10.43
N PRO A 54 -13.47 9.09 -9.54
CA PRO A 54 -14.86 9.24 -9.96
C PRO A 54 -15.02 10.47 -10.86
N PHE A 55 -15.93 10.41 -11.80
CA PHE A 55 -16.22 11.54 -12.68
C PHE A 55 -17.70 11.54 -13.08
N VAL A 56 -18.21 12.72 -13.41
CA VAL A 56 -19.48 12.88 -14.13
C VAL A 56 -19.19 13.28 -15.56
N GLU A 57 -20.04 12.84 -16.49
CA GLU A 57 -19.93 13.24 -17.89
C GLU A 57 -20.98 14.32 -18.18
N ILE A 58 -20.51 15.51 -18.56
CA ILE A 58 -21.35 16.66 -18.91
C ILE A 58 -20.90 17.13 -20.28
N ASN A 59 -21.80 17.17 -21.26
CA ASN A 59 -21.50 17.60 -22.64
C ASN A 59 -20.34 16.83 -23.30
N LYS A 60 -20.17 15.52 -23.00
CA LYS A 60 -19.05 14.67 -23.44
C LYS A 60 -17.68 15.03 -22.85
N GLU A 61 -17.66 15.91 -21.85
CA GLU A 61 -16.48 16.21 -21.05
C GLU A 61 -16.58 15.52 -19.69
N ARG A 62 -15.45 15.04 -19.18
CA ARG A 62 -15.38 14.41 -17.86
C ARG A 62 -15.00 15.45 -16.82
N GLU A 63 -15.88 15.67 -15.86
CA GLU A 63 -15.58 16.43 -14.65
C GLU A 63 -15.24 15.44 -13.53
N TYR A 64 -13.98 15.45 -13.09
CA TYR A 64 -13.48 14.53 -12.07
C TYR A 64 -13.82 15.02 -10.66
N LEU A 65 -14.38 14.13 -9.86
CA LEU A 65 -14.81 14.37 -8.49
C LEU A 65 -13.72 13.91 -7.53
N LEU A 66 -12.87 14.84 -7.10
CA LEU A 66 -11.88 14.59 -6.06
C LEU A 66 -12.49 14.84 -4.67
N PRO A 67 -12.14 14.03 -3.66
CA PRO A 67 -12.61 14.26 -2.30
C PRO A 67 -12.00 15.55 -1.76
N GLN A 68 -12.74 16.24 -0.89
CA GLN A 68 -12.27 17.47 -0.24
C GLN A 68 -11.24 17.17 0.88
N ALA A 69 -10.19 16.40 0.60
CA ALA A 69 -9.11 16.11 1.53
C ALA A 69 -8.12 17.29 1.66
N ASP A 70 -7.26 17.27 2.68
CA ASP A 70 -6.12 18.18 2.78
C ASP A 70 -5.09 17.88 1.68
N ALA A 71 -4.86 16.61 1.39
CA ALA A 71 -4.08 16.18 0.24
C ALA A 71 -4.67 14.91 -0.38
N VAL A 72 -4.54 14.77 -1.71
CA VAL A 72 -4.91 13.55 -2.45
C VAL A 72 -3.70 13.08 -3.25
N VAL A 73 -3.08 11.99 -2.84
CA VAL A 73 -1.94 11.37 -3.50
C VAL A 73 -2.45 10.22 -4.33
N ASP A 74 -2.67 10.47 -5.61
CA ASP A 74 -3.16 9.46 -6.55
C ASP A 74 -2.53 9.70 -7.93
N PRO A 75 -1.85 8.70 -8.53
CA PRO A 75 -1.24 8.85 -9.85
C PRO A 75 -2.27 9.06 -10.98
N ARG A 76 -3.50 8.53 -10.84
CA ARG A 76 -4.60 8.59 -11.82
C ARG A 76 -5.38 9.91 -11.81
N ARG A 77 -5.06 10.82 -10.87
CA ARG A 77 -5.52 12.21 -10.94
C ARG A 77 -5.23 12.83 -12.31
N PRO A 78 -6.19 13.56 -12.90
CA PRO A 78 -6.01 14.21 -14.21
C PRO A 78 -4.85 15.21 -14.24
N ASP A 79 -4.62 15.91 -13.12
CA ASP A 79 -3.60 16.94 -12.95
C ASP A 79 -2.26 16.40 -12.42
N CYS A 80 -2.15 15.07 -12.24
CA CYS A 80 -0.91 14.47 -11.75
C CYS A 80 0.09 14.33 -12.90
N GLU A 81 1.28 14.91 -12.75
CA GLU A 81 2.36 14.82 -13.76
C GLU A 81 3.23 13.56 -13.63
N TYR A 82 2.90 12.65 -12.69
CA TYR A 82 3.72 11.45 -12.52
C TYR A 82 3.69 10.58 -13.77
N PRO A 83 4.85 10.18 -14.33
CA PRO A 83 4.90 9.50 -15.61
C PRO A 83 4.29 8.08 -15.55
N PHE A 84 4.44 7.39 -14.41
CA PHE A 84 3.96 6.01 -14.28
C PHE A 84 2.62 5.93 -13.53
N LYS A 85 1.53 5.77 -14.28
CA LYS A 85 0.16 5.83 -13.75
C LYS A 85 -0.35 4.56 -13.06
N ASN A 86 0.38 3.46 -13.19
CA ASN A 86 -0.12 2.12 -12.86
C ASN A 86 0.51 1.59 -11.56
N LEU A 87 0.64 2.41 -10.53
CA LEU A 87 1.08 1.96 -9.21
C LEU A 87 -0.08 1.29 -8.45
N CYS A 88 0.21 0.30 -7.58
CA CYS A 88 -0.74 -0.18 -6.56
C CYS A 88 -0.79 0.77 -5.36
N GLY A 89 -1.79 0.65 -4.48
CA GLY A 89 -1.90 1.48 -3.27
C GLY A 89 -0.65 1.42 -2.38
N ALA A 90 -0.07 0.24 -2.17
CA ALA A 90 1.16 0.10 -1.39
C ALA A 90 2.37 0.82 -2.04
N ALA A 91 2.47 0.82 -3.37
CA ALA A 91 3.51 1.55 -4.09
C ALA A 91 3.29 3.07 -4.00
N VAL A 92 2.04 3.54 -4.02
CA VAL A 92 1.71 4.95 -3.76
C VAL A 92 2.10 5.35 -2.34
N ALA A 93 1.80 4.52 -1.33
CA ALA A 93 2.20 4.74 0.05
C ALA A 93 3.74 4.75 0.21
N TYR A 94 4.44 3.83 -0.45
CA TYR A 94 5.90 3.82 -0.48
C TYR A 94 6.47 5.12 -1.07
N LYS A 95 5.93 5.59 -2.20
CA LYS A 95 6.32 6.87 -2.81
C LYS A 95 6.05 8.07 -1.90
N LEU A 96 4.99 8.01 -1.09
CA LEU A 96 4.72 9.02 -0.06
C LEU A 96 5.79 9.01 1.04
N VAL A 97 6.18 7.83 1.53
CA VAL A 97 7.24 7.68 2.53
C VAL A 97 8.58 8.17 1.98
N GLU A 98 8.96 7.79 0.76
CA GLU A 98 10.19 8.30 0.10
C GLU A 98 10.18 9.84 0.02
N ALA A 99 9.04 10.43 -0.36
CA ALA A 99 8.91 11.88 -0.44
C ALA A 99 9.05 12.56 0.94
N LEU A 100 8.49 11.96 1.99
CA LEU A 100 8.63 12.44 3.37
C LEU A 100 10.09 12.39 3.84
N TYR A 101 10.79 11.28 3.59
CA TYR A 101 12.21 11.13 3.95
C TYR A 101 13.08 12.19 3.25
N ASN A 102 12.85 12.40 1.95
CA ASN A 102 13.53 13.46 1.21
C ASN A 102 13.29 14.86 1.81
N VAL A 103 12.05 15.18 2.19
CA VAL A 103 11.72 16.47 2.83
C VAL A 103 12.37 16.60 4.21
N MET A 104 12.51 15.49 4.93
CA MET A 104 13.17 15.43 6.23
C MET A 104 14.71 15.38 6.13
N LEU A 105 15.29 15.46 4.93
CA LEU A 105 16.72 15.31 4.67
C LEU A 105 17.29 13.98 5.18
N ARG A 106 16.48 12.92 5.10
CA ARG A 106 16.86 11.54 5.41
C ARG A 106 17.06 10.77 4.11
N ASP A 107 17.89 9.73 4.19
CA ASP A 107 18.18 8.86 3.06
C ASP A 107 16.93 8.01 2.72
N PRO A 108 16.38 8.08 1.49
CA PRO A 108 15.31 7.19 1.06
C PRO A 108 15.67 5.70 1.15
N GLU A 109 16.95 5.33 1.09
CA GLU A 109 17.38 3.93 1.23
C GLU A 109 17.02 3.35 2.62
N ASP A 110 16.82 4.20 3.64
CA ASP A 110 16.35 3.79 4.97
C ASP A 110 14.99 3.08 4.94
N VAL A 111 14.19 3.26 3.86
CA VAL A 111 12.85 2.67 3.73
C VAL A 111 12.78 1.55 2.69
N ASP A 112 13.91 1.13 2.12
CA ASP A 112 13.97 0.04 1.15
C ASP A 112 13.41 -1.28 1.71
N TYR A 113 13.45 -1.48 3.04
CA TYR A 113 12.84 -2.65 3.68
C TYR A 113 11.33 -2.78 3.41
N LEU A 114 10.64 -1.69 3.03
CA LEU A 114 9.23 -1.72 2.63
C LEU A 114 9.01 -2.36 1.25
N MET A 115 10.05 -2.51 0.44
CA MET A 115 9.95 -3.01 -0.93
C MET A 115 9.41 -4.45 -1.00
N GLU A 116 9.64 -5.27 0.03
CA GLU A 116 9.03 -6.60 0.15
C GLU A 116 7.49 -6.50 0.11
N ASN A 117 6.91 -5.58 0.88
CA ASN A 117 5.48 -5.33 0.94
C ASN A 117 4.96 -4.73 -0.37
N VAL A 118 5.72 -3.80 -0.97
CA VAL A 118 5.37 -3.20 -2.26
C VAL A 118 5.29 -4.27 -3.34
N ALA A 119 6.24 -5.21 -3.40
CA ALA A 119 6.22 -6.29 -4.38
C ALA A 119 5.03 -7.24 -4.19
N ILE A 120 4.74 -7.65 -2.95
CA ILE A 120 3.58 -8.50 -2.63
C ILE A 120 2.29 -7.81 -3.09
N ALA A 121 2.08 -6.55 -2.69
CA ALA A 121 0.87 -5.81 -3.04
C ALA A 121 0.76 -5.54 -4.55
N THR A 122 1.86 -5.19 -5.22
CA THR A 122 1.88 -4.95 -6.68
C THR A 122 1.43 -6.19 -7.45
N VAL A 123 1.89 -7.38 -7.05
CA VAL A 123 1.46 -8.63 -7.67
C VAL A 123 0.04 -9.01 -7.23
N GLY A 124 -0.30 -8.79 -5.95
CA GLY A 124 -1.63 -9.07 -5.40
C GLY A 124 -2.75 -8.28 -6.08
N ASP A 125 -2.49 -7.02 -6.43
CA ASP A 125 -3.42 -6.15 -7.17
C ASP A 125 -3.41 -6.39 -8.69
N VAL A 126 -2.68 -7.41 -9.14
CA VAL A 126 -2.60 -7.79 -10.56
C VAL A 126 -2.13 -6.61 -11.43
N MET A 127 -1.21 -5.80 -10.90
CA MET A 127 -0.68 -4.65 -11.63
C MET A 127 0.22 -5.11 -12.77
N ALA A 128 0.17 -4.40 -13.90
CA ALA A 128 1.06 -4.68 -15.02
C ALA A 128 2.53 -4.51 -14.61
N LEU A 129 3.32 -5.58 -14.76
CA LEU A 129 4.76 -5.59 -14.44
C LEU A 129 5.60 -4.93 -15.54
N LYS A 130 5.36 -3.63 -15.73
CA LYS A 130 6.08 -2.73 -16.64
C LYS A 130 6.59 -1.52 -15.83
N GLY A 131 7.57 -0.80 -16.36
CA GLY A 131 8.10 0.41 -15.72
C GLY A 131 8.49 0.18 -14.26
N GLU A 132 8.00 1.03 -13.37
CA GLU A 132 8.32 0.99 -11.94
C GLU A 132 7.87 -0.30 -11.25
N ASN A 133 6.68 -0.82 -11.56
CA ASN A 133 6.20 -2.07 -10.96
C ASN A 133 7.15 -3.24 -11.22
N ARG A 134 7.75 -3.31 -12.42
CA ARG A 134 8.75 -4.35 -12.74
C ARG A 134 9.98 -4.21 -11.86
N ILE A 135 10.41 -2.98 -11.58
CA ILE A 135 11.58 -2.70 -10.74
C ILE A 135 11.28 -3.07 -9.30
N PHE A 136 10.15 -2.60 -8.75
CA PHE A 136 9.73 -2.90 -7.37
C PHE A 136 9.58 -4.39 -7.14
N VAL A 137 8.88 -5.09 -8.05
CA VAL A 137 8.69 -6.54 -7.92
C VAL A 137 10.01 -7.29 -8.05
N LYS A 138 10.90 -6.89 -8.98
CA LYS A 138 12.23 -7.52 -9.09
C LYS A 138 13.05 -7.34 -7.79
N GLN A 139 13.10 -6.13 -7.24
CA GLN A 139 13.86 -5.86 -6.02
C GLN A 139 13.23 -6.55 -4.80
N GLY A 140 11.92 -6.42 -4.63
CA GLY A 140 11.20 -7.03 -3.51
C GLY A 140 11.25 -8.55 -3.54
N LEU A 141 11.22 -9.19 -4.71
CA LEU A 141 11.46 -10.64 -4.83
C LEU A 141 12.83 -11.03 -4.28
N GLU A 142 13.89 -10.34 -4.71
CA GLU A 142 15.26 -10.62 -4.23
C GLU A 142 15.38 -10.40 -2.71
N MET A 143 14.72 -9.37 -2.18
CA MET A 143 14.69 -9.11 -0.73
C MET A 143 13.93 -10.22 0.02
N LEU A 144 12.78 -10.65 -0.49
CA LEU A 144 11.96 -11.71 0.10
C LEU A 144 12.71 -13.03 0.26
N LYS A 145 13.61 -13.39 -0.68
CA LYS A 145 14.46 -14.60 -0.56
C LYS A 145 15.33 -14.60 0.69
N ARG A 146 15.61 -13.42 1.24
CA ARG A 146 16.45 -13.19 2.42
C ARG A 146 15.76 -12.29 3.46
N THR A 147 14.43 -12.29 3.48
CA THR A 147 13.65 -11.40 4.35
C THR A 147 14.01 -11.61 5.81
N LYS A 148 14.03 -10.51 6.58
CA LYS A 148 14.19 -10.53 8.04
C LYS A 148 12.85 -10.49 8.77
N ASN A 149 11.73 -10.31 8.07
CA ASN A 149 10.40 -10.27 8.66
C ASN A 149 9.99 -11.68 9.11
N GLU A 150 9.80 -11.88 10.41
CA GLU A 150 9.47 -13.19 10.99
C GLU A 150 8.15 -13.75 10.45
N GLY A 151 7.17 -12.88 10.19
CA GLY A 151 5.87 -13.25 9.60
C GLY A 151 5.99 -13.74 8.17
N LEU A 152 6.72 -13.03 7.32
CA LEU A 152 6.95 -13.45 5.94
C LEU A 152 7.76 -14.75 5.86
N LYS A 153 8.80 -14.91 6.70
CA LYS A 153 9.52 -16.20 6.83
C LYS A 153 8.57 -17.35 7.19
N ALA A 154 7.71 -17.13 8.19
CA ALA A 154 6.74 -18.13 8.63
C ALA A 154 5.80 -18.55 7.51
N LEU A 155 5.28 -17.57 6.77
CA LEU A 155 4.33 -17.82 5.69
C LEU A 155 4.98 -18.55 4.51
N ILE A 156 6.19 -18.17 4.14
CA ILE A 156 6.97 -18.85 3.09
C ILE A 156 7.24 -20.32 3.50
N GLU A 157 7.63 -20.55 4.75
CA GLU A 157 7.90 -21.90 5.26
C GLU A 157 6.64 -22.78 5.31
N CYS A 158 5.55 -22.28 5.89
CA CYS A 158 4.34 -23.10 6.06
C CYS A 158 3.62 -23.39 4.73
N THR A 159 3.85 -22.58 3.69
CA THR A 159 3.36 -22.80 2.33
C THR A 159 4.28 -23.70 1.49
N GLY A 160 5.45 -24.08 2.02
CA GLY A 160 6.39 -25.01 1.36
C GLY A 160 7.16 -24.38 0.21
N ILE A 161 7.18 -23.06 0.09
CA ILE A 161 7.95 -22.36 -0.95
C ILE A 161 9.43 -22.43 -0.59
N ASN A 162 10.28 -22.83 -1.55
CA ASN A 162 11.72 -22.65 -1.41
C ASN A 162 12.08 -21.18 -1.68
N PRO A 163 12.64 -20.44 -0.69
CA PRO A 163 12.97 -19.02 -0.86
C PRO A 163 13.91 -18.73 -2.04
N GLU A 164 14.82 -19.65 -2.38
CA GLU A 164 15.77 -19.45 -3.49
C GLU A 164 15.08 -19.30 -4.85
N TYR A 165 13.94 -19.99 -5.02
CA TYR A 165 13.16 -20.03 -6.25
C TYR A 165 11.89 -19.18 -6.19
N LEU A 166 11.72 -18.39 -5.13
CA LEU A 166 10.57 -17.51 -4.93
C LEU A 166 10.43 -16.54 -6.11
N ASN A 167 9.24 -16.54 -6.71
CA ASN A 167 8.94 -15.79 -7.93
C ASN A 167 7.53 -15.17 -7.87
N THR A 168 7.11 -14.49 -8.96
CA THR A 168 5.81 -13.79 -9.01
C THR A 168 4.61 -14.72 -8.91
N TYR A 169 4.72 -15.98 -9.33
CA TYR A 169 3.65 -16.96 -9.15
C TYR A 169 3.42 -17.21 -7.66
N ASP A 170 4.49 -17.38 -6.88
CA ASP A 170 4.40 -17.59 -5.44
C ASP A 170 3.75 -16.38 -4.74
N LEU A 171 4.10 -15.16 -5.17
CA LEU A 171 3.45 -13.95 -4.65
C LEU A 171 1.94 -13.91 -4.98
N GLY A 172 1.58 -14.15 -6.23
CA GLY A 172 0.20 -13.95 -6.70
C GLY A 172 -0.77 -15.11 -6.37
N PHE A 173 -0.26 -16.34 -6.27
CA PHE A 173 -1.10 -17.54 -6.18
C PHE A 173 -0.89 -18.35 -4.90
N VAL A 174 0.13 -18.03 -4.09
CA VAL A 174 0.40 -18.75 -2.83
C VAL A 174 0.37 -17.79 -1.65
N LEU A 175 1.29 -16.84 -1.59
CA LEU A 175 1.43 -15.91 -0.46
C LEU A 175 0.30 -14.87 -0.43
N GLY A 176 0.00 -14.24 -1.56
CA GLY A 176 -1.07 -13.25 -1.69
C GLY A 176 -2.43 -13.79 -1.24
N PRO A 177 -2.89 -14.96 -1.73
CA PRO A 177 -4.12 -15.58 -1.24
C PRO A 177 -4.13 -15.92 0.25
N CYS A 178 -3.00 -16.29 0.85
CA CYS A 178 -2.92 -16.50 2.30
C CYS A 178 -3.04 -15.18 3.08
N ILE A 179 -2.40 -14.11 2.62
CA ILE A 179 -2.55 -12.78 3.24
C ILE A 179 -3.99 -12.29 3.09
N ASN A 180 -4.60 -12.56 1.94
CA ASN A 180 -5.98 -12.20 1.61
C ASN A 180 -6.99 -13.31 1.96
N ALA A 181 -6.63 -14.22 2.88
CA ALA A 181 -7.37 -15.45 3.16
C ALA A 181 -8.81 -15.21 3.62
N SER A 182 -9.18 -14.02 4.08
CA SER A 182 -10.59 -13.61 3.97
C SER A 182 -10.73 -12.11 3.73
N GLY A 183 -11.82 -11.71 3.08
CA GLY A 183 -12.19 -10.31 2.86
C GLY A 183 -12.87 -9.65 4.07
N ARG A 184 -12.86 -10.28 5.25
CA ARG A 184 -13.42 -9.71 6.49
C ARG A 184 -12.35 -8.97 7.29
N LEU A 185 -12.76 -7.99 8.09
CA LEU A 185 -11.86 -7.19 8.93
C LEU A 185 -10.97 -8.03 9.86
N ASP A 186 -11.48 -9.16 10.36
CA ASP A 186 -10.73 -10.03 11.28
C ASP A 186 -9.49 -10.65 10.64
N THR A 187 -9.55 -11.03 9.38
CA THR A 187 -8.39 -11.59 8.67
C THR A 187 -7.40 -10.52 8.23
N ALA A 188 -7.87 -9.32 7.88
CA ALA A 188 -6.98 -8.18 7.64
C ALA A 188 -6.17 -7.83 8.89
N LYS A 189 -6.79 -7.90 10.08
CA LYS A 189 -6.10 -7.73 11.36
C LYS A 189 -5.03 -8.80 11.58
N ARG A 190 -5.34 -10.08 11.33
CA ARG A 190 -4.37 -11.18 11.45
C ARG A 190 -3.20 -11.05 10.47
N ALA A 191 -3.45 -10.66 9.24
CA ALA A 191 -2.40 -10.38 8.25
C ALA A 191 -1.48 -9.24 8.72
N LEU A 192 -2.04 -8.16 9.25
CA LEU A 192 -1.25 -7.07 9.81
C LEU A 192 -0.44 -7.50 11.04
N GLU A 193 -1.04 -8.30 11.93
CA GLU A 193 -0.36 -8.88 13.09
C GLU A 193 0.80 -9.79 12.66
N LEU A 194 0.60 -10.62 11.62
CA LEU A 194 1.65 -11.45 11.05
C LEU A 194 2.81 -10.60 10.56
N LEU A 195 2.54 -9.55 9.77
CA LEU A 195 3.58 -8.69 9.20
C LEU A 195 4.30 -7.84 10.26
N SER A 196 3.67 -7.59 11.41
CA SER A 196 4.19 -6.72 12.47
C SER A 196 4.83 -7.47 13.64
N THR A 197 4.65 -8.80 13.70
CA THR A 197 5.17 -9.60 14.81
C THR A 197 6.69 -9.63 14.85
N ARG A 198 7.24 -9.76 16.06
CA ARG A 198 8.69 -9.79 16.32
C ARG A 198 9.16 -11.12 16.88
N THR A 199 8.26 -12.06 17.13
CA THR A 199 8.61 -13.37 17.68
C THR A 199 8.35 -14.46 16.64
N ARG A 200 9.29 -15.40 16.52
CA ARG A 200 9.14 -16.56 15.63
C ARG A 200 7.91 -17.38 16.00
N ARG A 201 7.64 -17.54 17.29
CA ARG A 201 6.48 -18.30 17.80
C ARG A 201 5.16 -17.73 17.29
N ASP A 202 4.94 -16.43 17.48
CA ASP A 202 3.69 -15.79 17.05
C ASP A 202 3.56 -15.78 15.53
N ALA A 203 4.68 -15.57 14.83
CA ALA A 203 4.72 -15.63 13.37
C ALA A 203 4.27 -16.98 12.81
N VAL A 204 4.75 -18.10 13.37
CA VAL A 204 4.34 -19.45 12.96
C VAL A 204 2.84 -19.65 13.17
N MET A 205 2.32 -19.33 14.36
CA MET A 205 0.89 -19.49 14.65
C MET A 205 0.01 -18.67 13.70
N LEU A 206 0.35 -17.40 13.47
CA LEU A 206 -0.40 -16.51 12.59
C LEU A 206 -0.32 -16.96 11.11
N ALA A 207 0.84 -17.43 10.65
CA ALA A 207 1.01 -17.92 9.29
C ALA A 207 0.25 -19.22 9.03
N GLU A 208 0.29 -20.17 9.96
CA GLU A 208 -0.48 -21.42 9.86
C GLU A 208 -1.99 -21.15 9.86
N ASP A 209 -2.45 -20.22 10.68
CA ASP A 209 -3.85 -19.81 10.74
C ASP A 209 -4.31 -19.14 9.43
N LEU A 210 -3.54 -18.20 8.87
CA LEU A 210 -3.84 -17.60 7.56
C LEU A 210 -3.83 -18.64 6.42
N LYS A 211 -2.87 -19.58 6.45
CA LYS A 211 -2.85 -20.67 5.48
C LYS A 211 -4.08 -21.57 5.60
N ALA A 212 -4.46 -21.96 6.81
CA ALA A 212 -5.65 -22.78 7.07
C ALA A 212 -6.93 -22.09 6.60
N LEU A 213 -7.04 -20.77 6.84
CA LEU A 213 -8.16 -19.96 6.33
C LEU A 213 -8.19 -19.96 4.79
N ASN A 214 -7.05 -19.80 4.14
CA ASN A 214 -6.97 -19.87 2.67
C ASN A 214 -7.34 -21.25 2.13
N ASP A 215 -6.87 -22.33 2.77
CA ASP A 215 -7.18 -23.70 2.36
C ASP A 215 -8.67 -24.03 2.57
N SER A 216 -9.32 -23.45 3.59
CA SER A 216 -10.77 -23.59 3.81
C SER A 216 -11.65 -22.94 2.74
N ARG A 217 -11.08 -22.07 1.89
CA ARG A 217 -11.77 -21.40 0.78
C ARG A 217 -11.63 -22.11 -0.56
N LYS A 218 -10.67 -23.03 -0.68
CA LYS A 218 -10.44 -23.84 -1.88
C LYS A 218 -11.42 -25.02 -1.91
#